data_AF-A0A2M7A238-F1
#
_entry.id   AF-A0A2M7A238-F1
#
_cell.length_a   1.000
_cell.length_b   1.000
_cell.length_c   1.000
_cell.angle_alpha   90.00
_cell.angle_beta   90.00
_cell.angle_gamma   90.00
#
_symmetry.space_group_name_H-M   'P 1'
#
loop_
_entity.id
_entity.type
_entity.pdbx_description
1 polymer ?
#
loop_
_entity_poly.entity_id
_entity_poly.type
_entity_poly.pdbx_seq_one_letter_code
_entity_poly.pdbx_strand_id
1 'polypeptide(L)'
;MDKLHDISQLLAVVTKQLNTYLQNVLPSLSNAWWEELVLPSLSFQQLRFVEQRREPSLSRLDLAALLRVFDQNWYAIAEAEKLTNEVRNYLKEMQTVRNRWAHATTVEFPDEDVYRDLDTIQRFVTAIRADAGSIAQVRCEKENLLPHEAERAAVTAAPSTTATTSV
;
A
#
# COMPACT_ATOMS: atom_id res chain seq x y z
N MET A 1 0.03 -21.18 -0.66
CA MET A 1 0.63 -20.00 0.00
C MET A 1 -0.46 -19.32 0.78
N ASP A 2 -0.14 -18.76 1.95
CA ASP A 2 -1.10 -18.03 2.77
C ASP A 2 -1.08 -16.55 2.35
N LYS A 3 -2.10 -16.14 1.58
CA LYS A 3 -2.21 -14.78 1.02
C LYS A 3 -2.12 -13.69 2.10
N LEU A 4 -2.61 -13.98 3.30
CA LEU A 4 -2.57 -13.04 4.42
C LEU A 4 -1.13 -12.79 4.87
N HIS A 5 -0.31 -13.84 4.91
CA HIS A 5 1.11 -13.73 5.25
C HIS A 5 1.86 -12.89 4.21
N ASP A 6 1.67 -13.21 2.92
CA ASP A 6 2.37 -12.56 1.82
C ASP A 6 2.06 -11.05 1.77
N ILE A 7 0.79 -10.68 1.91
CA ILE A 7 0.40 -9.26 1.91
C ILE A 7 0.86 -8.53 3.16
N SER A 8 0.86 -9.19 4.32
CA SER A 8 1.41 -8.59 5.54
C SER A 8 2.90 -8.24 5.37
N GLN A 9 3.68 -9.10 4.70
CA GLN A 9 5.07 -8.80 4.35
C GLN A 9 5.17 -7.59 3.41
N LEU A 10 4.34 -7.52 2.38
CA LEU A 10 4.32 -6.38 1.47
C LEU A 10 3.92 -5.07 2.17
N LEU A 11 2.95 -5.10 3.09
CA LEU A 11 2.59 -3.92 3.88
C LEU A 11 3.74 -3.47 4.79
N ALA A 12 4.54 -4.40 5.32
CA ALA A 12 5.77 -4.06 6.05
C ALA A 12 6.82 -3.39 5.14
N VAL A 13 6.97 -3.86 3.90
CA VAL A 13 7.83 -3.22 2.88
C VAL A 13 7.33 -1.79 2.60
N VAL A 14 6.04 -1.60 2.34
CA VAL A 14 5.44 -0.27 2.12
C VAL A 14 5.69 0.65 3.31
N THR A 15 5.54 0.14 4.53
CA THR A 15 5.79 0.90 5.77
C THR A 15 7.22 1.42 5.83
N LYS A 16 8.20 0.56 5.54
CA LYS A 16 9.62 0.93 5.52
C LYS A 16 9.94 1.97 4.45
N GLN A 17 9.39 1.78 3.24
CA GLN A 17 9.62 2.70 2.13
C GLN A 17 8.99 4.06 2.38
N LEU A 18 7.74 4.09 2.84
CA LEU A 18 7.04 5.33 3.18
C LEU A 18 7.71 6.06 4.34
N ASN A 19 8.19 5.33 5.35
CA ASN A 19 8.99 5.91 6.42
C ASN A 19 10.22 6.63 5.87
N THR A 20 11.00 5.94 5.03
CA THR A 20 12.23 6.48 4.44
C THR A 20 11.93 7.72 3.58
N TYR A 21 10.89 7.64 2.76
CA TYR A 21 10.42 8.75 1.93
C TYR A 21 10.07 9.97 2.78
N LEU A 22 9.21 9.81 3.81
CA LEU A 22 8.80 10.91 4.67
C LEU A 22 9.96 11.47 5.52
N GLN A 23 10.89 10.62 5.94
CA GLN A 23 12.07 11.04 6.70
C GLN A 23 12.99 11.95 5.86
N ASN A 24 12.98 11.80 4.53
CA ASN A 24 13.74 12.65 3.62
C ASN A 24 12.99 13.94 3.26
N VAL A 25 11.67 13.85 3.03
CA VAL A 25 10.87 14.98 2.54
C VAL A 25 10.54 15.96 3.66
N LEU A 26 10.03 15.49 4.81
CA LEU A 26 9.48 16.36 5.85
C LEU A 26 10.49 17.40 6.40
N PRO A 27 11.78 17.06 6.66
CA PRO A 27 12.76 18.04 7.11
C PRO A 27 13.07 19.14 6.10
N SER A 28 12.80 18.92 4.81
CA SER A 28 12.97 19.95 3.78
C SER A 28 11.85 21.00 3.79
N LEU A 29 10.71 20.67 4.40
CA LEU A 29 9.52 21.53 4.44
C LEU A 29 9.49 22.45 5.67
N SER A 30 10.06 22.01 6.80
CA SER A 30 10.15 22.79 8.03
C SER A 30 11.29 22.33 8.94
N ASN A 31 11.90 23.27 9.67
CA ASN A 31 12.88 22.97 10.71
C ASN A 31 12.24 22.27 11.93
N ALA A 32 10.96 22.55 12.20
CA ALA A 32 10.16 21.92 13.25
C ALA A 32 9.16 20.92 12.64
N TRP A 33 9.58 20.20 11.59
CA TRP A 33 8.71 19.30 10.81
C TRP A 33 8.01 18.24 11.68
N TRP A 34 8.61 17.82 12.79
CA TRP A 34 7.98 16.88 13.70
C TRP A 34 6.75 17.50 14.36
N GLU A 35 6.90 18.65 14.99
CA GLU A 35 5.85 19.37 15.71
C GLU A 35 4.80 19.96 14.78
N GLU A 36 5.20 20.42 13.60
CA GLU A 36 4.32 21.14 12.67
C GLU A 36 3.62 20.22 11.67
N LEU A 37 4.26 19.12 11.25
CA LEU A 37 3.73 18.27 10.17
C LEU A 37 3.33 16.87 10.69
N VAL A 38 4.10 16.29 11.61
CA VAL A 38 3.84 14.93 12.11
C VAL A 38 2.79 14.94 13.21
N LEU A 39 3.04 15.61 14.33
CA LEU A 39 2.15 15.57 15.50
C LEU A 39 0.70 15.97 15.19
N PRO A 40 0.41 17.03 14.42
CA PRO A 40 -0.97 17.44 14.12
C PRO A 40 -1.69 16.44 13.22
N SER A 41 -0.94 15.59 12.49
CA SER A 41 -1.50 14.56 11.63
C SER A 41 -1.87 13.28 12.38
N LEU A 42 -1.42 13.09 13.62
CA LEU A 42 -1.67 11.86 14.37
C LEU A 42 -3.07 11.88 15.01
N SER A 43 -3.66 10.69 15.16
CA SER A 43 -4.87 10.57 16.01
C SER A 43 -4.52 10.83 17.47
N PHE A 44 -5.51 11.19 18.29
CA PHE A 44 -5.29 11.39 19.73
C PHE A 44 -4.58 10.19 20.40
N GLN A 45 -4.96 8.96 20.04
CA GLN A 45 -4.31 7.76 20.57
C GLN A 45 -2.85 7.63 20.13
N GLN A 46 -2.56 7.92 18.86
CA GLN A 46 -1.20 7.88 18.30
C GLN A 46 -0.33 8.97 18.93
N LEU A 47 -0.87 10.18 19.11
CA LEU A 47 -0.19 11.30 19.76
C LEU A 47 0.20 10.94 21.19
N ARG A 48 -0.73 10.41 21.99
CA ARG A 48 -0.45 9.98 23.38
C ARG A 48 0.64 8.91 23.46
N PHE A 49 0.68 7.99 22.50
CA PHE A 49 1.72 6.95 22.45
C PHE A 49 3.10 7.52 22.10
N VAL A 50 3.16 8.55 21.25
CA VAL A 50 4.38 9.26 20.89
C VAL A 50 4.87 10.14 22.05
N GLU A 51 3.98 10.88 22.71
CA GLU A 51 4.30 11.77 23.84
C GLU A 51 4.91 11.02 25.05
N GLN A 52 4.55 9.75 25.24
CA GLN A 52 5.10 8.91 26.31
C GLN A 52 6.54 8.46 26.06
N ARG A 53 7.10 8.72 24.87
CA ARG A 53 8.43 8.27 24.48
C ARG A 53 9.43 9.42 24.57
N ARG A 54 10.68 9.06 24.86
CA ARG A 54 11.78 10.04 25.00
C ARG A 54 12.28 10.62 23.68
N GLU A 55 12.07 9.91 22.57
CA GLU A 55 12.64 10.28 21.27
C GLU A 55 11.59 10.24 20.15
N PRO A 56 11.38 11.36 19.42
CA PRO A 56 10.51 11.42 18.26
C PRO A 56 11.13 10.64 17.09
N SER A 57 10.35 9.74 16.49
CA SER A 57 10.81 8.99 15.31
C SER A 57 9.66 8.43 14.48
N LEU A 58 9.71 8.65 13.17
CA LEU A 58 8.76 8.08 12.21
C LEU A 58 8.82 6.54 12.22
N SER A 59 9.95 5.92 12.57
CA SER A 59 10.11 4.45 12.52
C SER A 59 9.30 3.71 13.57
N ARG A 60 8.70 4.46 14.51
CA ARG A 60 7.78 3.96 15.53
C ARG A 60 6.31 4.09 15.13
N LEU A 61 6.02 4.74 14.01
CA LEU A 61 4.68 4.90 13.49
C LEU A 61 4.31 3.69 12.64
N ASP A 62 3.05 3.26 12.76
CA ASP A 62 2.49 2.23 11.89
C ASP A 62 2.16 2.80 10.50
N LEU A 63 1.87 1.92 9.54
CA LEU A 63 1.50 2.34 8.19
C LEU A 63 0.30 3.30 8.18
N ALA A 64 -0.63 3.12 9.13
CA ALA A 64 -1.79 4.00 9.31
C ALA A 64 -1.39 5.45 9.56
N ALA A 65 -0.53 5.67 10.55
CA ALA A 65 -0.01 6.97 10.93
C ALA A 65 0.80 7.57 9.78
N LEU A 66 1.70 6.81 9.15
CA LEU A 66 2.53 7.31 8.06
C LEU A 66 1.69 7.76 6.86
N LEU A 67 0.69 6.97 6.44
CA LEU A 67 -0.23 7.35 5.37
C LEU A 67 -1.05 8.59 5.73
N ARG A 68 -1.38 8.79 7.02
CA ARG A 68 -2.10 9.97 7.49
C ARG A 68 -1.20 11.21 7.49
N VAL A 69 0.05 11.09 7.94
CA VAL A 69 1.06 12.16 7.86
C VAL A 69 1.25 12.58 6.41
N PHE A 70 1.38 11.65 5.46
CA PHE A 70 1.49 12.00 4.06
C PHE A 70 0.23 12.73 3.55
N ASP A 71 -0.96 12.21 3.84
CA ASP A 71 -2.22 12.76 3.32
C ASP A 71 -2.55 14.16 3.88
N GLN A 72 -2.29 14.41 5.17
CA GLN A 72 -2.52 15.71 5.79
C GLN A 72 -1.54 16.78 5.29
N ASN A 73 -0.31 16.37 4.96
CA ASN A 73 0.72 17.26 4.42
C ASN A 73 0.79 17.21 2.89
N TRP A 74 -0.26 16.72 2.22
CA TRP A 74 -0.27 16.45 0.78
C TRP A 74 0.18 17.65 -0.05
N TYR A 75 -0.36 18.85 0.19
CA TYR A 75 -0.09 20.00 -0.66
C TYR A 75 1.38 20.43 -0.62
N ALA A 76 1.97 20.51 0.57
CA ALA A 76 3.37 20.88 0.74
C ALA A 76 4.31 19.81 0.14
N ILE A 77 4.00 18.53 0.36
CA ILE A 77 4.79 17.43 -0.20
C ILE A 77 4.66 17.38 -1.73
N ALA A 78 3.45 17.53 -2.27
CA ALA A 78 3.20 17.47 -3.70
C ALA A 78 3.89 18.61 -4.45
N GLU A 79 3.94 19.81 -3.87
CA GLU A 79 4.69 20.93 -4.40
C GLU A 79 6.21 20.66 -4.41
N ALA A 80 6.76 20.23 -3.27
CA ALA A 80 8.19 19.96 -3.14
C ALA A 80 8.68 18.81 -4.04
N GLU A 81 7.92 17.71 -4.10
CA GLU A 81 8.29 16.49 -4.83
C GLU A 81 7.74 16.43 -6.26
N LYS A 82 7.01 17.48 -6.68
CA LYS A 82 6.34 17.60 -7.99
C LYS A 82 5.40 16.44 -8.27
N LEU A 83 4.58 16.07 -7.27
CA LEU A 83 3.62 14.97 -7.39
C LEU A 83 2.35 15.42 -8.12
N THR A 84 1.76 14.49 -8.85
CA THR A 84 0.46 14.68 -9.52
C THR A 84 -0.69 14.26 -8.61
N ASN A 85 -1.90 14.75 -8.88
CA ASN A 85 -3.11 14.33 -8.15
C ASN A 85 -3.38 12.82 -8.24
N GLU A 86 -2.88 12.15 -9.27
CA GLU A 86 -2.97 10.69 -9.40
C GLU A 86 -2.27 9.96 -8.23
N VAL A 87 -1.13 10.47 -7.77
CA VAL A 87 -0.43 9.92 -6.59
C VAL A 87 -1.29 10.04 -5.34
N ARG A 88 -2.09 11.10 -5.22
CA ARG A 88 -3.04 11.24 -4.11
C ARG A 88 -4.13 10.18 -4.15
N ASN A 89 -4.59 9.79 -5.34
CA ASN A 89 -5.56 8.70 -5.48
C ASN A 89 -4.96 7.40 -4.96
N TYR A 90 -3.73 7.06 -5.38
CA TYR A 90 -3.03 5.87 -4.87
C TYR A 90 -2.81 5.91 -3.36
N LEU A 91 -2.54 7.10 -2.79
CA LEU A 91 -2.44 7.27 -1.34
C LEU A 91 -3.77 6.92 -0.63
N LYS A 92 -4.91 7.39 -1.16
CA LYS A 92 -6.25 7.08 -0.61
C LYS A 92 -6.63 5.61 -0.79
N GLU A 93 -6.31 5.03 -1.92
CA GLU A 93 -6.50 3.60 -2.16
C GLU A 93 -5.63 2.77 -1.21
N MET A 94 -4.36 3.13 -1.01
CA MET A 94 -3.46 2.46 -0.07
C MET A 94 -3.97 2.53 1.38
N GLN A 95 -4.59 3.64 1.79
CA GLN A 95 -5.28 3.71 3.10
C GLN A 95 -6.40 2.67 3.20
N THR A 96 -7.16 2.45 2.13
CA THR A 96 -8.25 1.48 2.06
C THR A 96 -7.72 0.04 2.08
N VAL A 97 -6.70 -0.25 1.25
CA VAL A 97 -6.00 -1.55 1.23
C VAL A 97 -5.51 -1.89 2.64
N ARG A 98 -4.75 -0.99 3.27
CA ARG A 98 -4.23 -1.23 4.62
C ARG A 98 -5.34 -1.48 5.64
N ASN A 99 -6.42 -0.69 5.62
CA ASN A 99 -7.55 -0.88 6.52
C ASN A 99 -8.22 -2.26 6.31
N ARG A 100 -8.42 -2.68 5.06
CA ARG A 100 -8.97 -4.00 4.72
C ARG A 100 -8.13 -5.11 5.32
N TRP A 101 -6.81 -5.08 5.10
CA TRP A 101 -5.89 -6.13 5.58
C TRP A 101 -5.67 -6.10 7.10
N ALA A 102 -5.76 -4.93 7.75
CA ALA A 102 -5.73 -4.84 9.21
C ALA A 102 -6.98 -5.43 9.90
N HIS A 103 -8.10 -5.51 9.18
CA HIS A 103 -9.35 -6.10 9.65
C HIS A 103 -9.69 -7.42 8.97
N ALA A 104 -8.76 -7.98 8.17
CA ALA A 104 -8.92 -9.28 7.55
C ALA A 104 -9.11 -10.34 8.65
N THR A 105 -10.28 -10.96 8.68
CA THR A 105 -10.60 -12.11 9.51
C THR A 105 -10.32 -13.40 8.73
N THR A 106 -10.81 -14.54 9.19
CA THR A 106 -10.68 -15.84 8.50
C THR A 106 -11.45 -15.95 7.16
N VAL A 107 -12.04 -14.86 6.66
CA VAL A 107 -12.77 -14.85 5.39
C VAL A 107 -11.76 -14.71 4.25
N GLU A 108 -11.80 -15.65 3.30
CA GLU A 108 -10.99 -15.60 2.09
C GLU A 108 -11.44 -14.44 1.19
N PHE A 109 -10.48 -13.64 0.71
CA PHE A 109 -10.73 -12.60 -0.27
C PHE A 109 -10.73 -13.18 -1.69
N PRO A 110 -11.63 -12.72 -2.59
CA PRO A 110 -11.57 -13.04 -4.01
C PRO A 110 -10.22 -12.67 -4.62
N ASP A 111 -9.71 -13.48 -5.54
CA ASP A 111 -8.41 -13.25 -6.19
C ASP A 111 -8.34 -11.89 -6.90
N GLU A 112 -9.45 -11.43 -7.48
CA GLU A 112 -9.57 -10.13 -8.15
C GLU A 112 -9.35 -8.96 -7.18
N ASP A 113 -9.91 -9.04 -5.97
CA ASP A 113 -9.74 -8.01 -4.94
C ASP A 113 -8.29 -7.97 -4.45
N VAL A 114 -7.68 -9.15 -4.26
CA VAL A 114 -6.27 -9.28 -3.88
C VAL A 114 -5.36 -8.70 -4.95
N TYR A 115 -5.62 -9.02 -6.22
CA TYR A 115 -4.86 -8.52 -7.35
C TYR A 115 -4.94 -6.98 -7.45
N ARG A 116 -6.15 -6.42 -7.31
CA ARG A 116 -6.36 -4.97 -7.31
C ARG A 116 -5.61 -4.27 -6.17
N ASP A 117 -5.59 -4.88 -4.99
CA ASP A 117 -4.84 -4.38 -3.84
C ASP A 117 -3.34 -4.37 -4.11
N LEU A 118 -2.82 -5.42 -4.74
CA LEU A 118 -1.40 -5.50 -5.12
C LEU A 118 -1.03 -4.51 -6.22
N ASP A 119 -1.92 -4.27 -7.17
CA ASP A 119 -1.73 -3.22 -8.18
C ASP A 119 -1.65 -1.85 -7.53
N THR A 120 -2.54 -1.58 -6.57
CA THR A 120 -2.51 -0.34 -5.76
C THR A 120 -1.19 -0.22 -5.00
N ILE A 121 -0.75 -1.27 -4.32
CA ILE A 121 0.53 -1.29 -3.59
C ILE A 121 1.68 -0.98 -4.55
N GLN A 122 1.73 -1.62 -5.72
CA GLN A 122 2.77 -1.41 -6.73
C GLN A 122 2.80 0.04 -7.22
N ARG A 123 1.65 0.61 -7.58
CA ARG A 123 1.55 2.01 -8.03
C ARG A 123 1.98 2.97 -6.94
N PHE A 124 1.56 2.72 -5.70
CA PHE A 124 1.93 3.54 -4.55
C PHE A 124 3.43 3.53 -4.28
N VAL A 125 4.07 2.35 -4.18
CA VAL A 125 5.53 2.28 -3.95
C VAL A 125 6.34 2.89 -5.09
N THR A 126 5.85 2.79 -6.32
CA THR A 126 6.45 3.45 -7.48
C THR A 126 6.31 4.97 -7.38
N ALA A 127 5.14 5.47 -6.97
CA ALA A 127 4.86 6.89 -6.86
C ALA A 127 5.71 7.59 -5.79
N ILE A 128 6.01 6.91 -4.67
CA ILE A 128 6.93 7.41 -3.64
C ILE A 128 8.41 7.14 -3.96
N ARG A 129 8.71 6.65 -5.17
CA ARG A 129 10.07 6.34 -5.66
C ARG A 129 10.83 5.40 -4.71
N ALA A 130 10.15 4.35 -4.22
CA ALA A 130 10.76 3.30 -3.41
C ALA A 130 11.97 2.65 -4.11
N ASP A 131 12.82 1.98 -3.34
CA ASP A 131 13.99 1.31 -3.93
C ASP A 131 13.59 0.21 -4.92
N ALA A 132 14.45 -0.03 -5.92
CA ALA A 132 14.18 -0.96 -7.02
C ALA A 132 13.92 -2.39 -6.53
N GLY A 133 14.56 -2.81 -5.43
CA GLY A 133 14.35 -4.14 -4.84
C GLY A 133 12.96 -4.28 -4.26
N SER A 134 12.49 -3.28 -3.51
CA SER A 134 11.13 -3.24 -2.96
C SER A 134 10.06 -3.20 -4.06
N ILE A 135 10.28 -2.43 -5.13
CA ILE A 135 9.36 -2.39 -6.28
C ILE A 135 9.33 -3.76 -6.99
N ALA A 136 10.49 -4.39 -7.20
CA ALA A 136 10.57 -5.70 -7.83
C ALA A 136 9.91 -6.79 -6.97
N GLN A 137 10.05 -6.72 -5.65
CA GLN A 137 9.41 -7.65 -4.72
C GLN A 137 7.88 -7.58 -4.84
N VAL A 138 7.27 -6.39 -4.78
CA VAL A 138 5.82 -6.21 -4.94
C VAL A 138 5.35 -6.75 -6.30
N ARG A 139 6.11 -6.50 -7.37
CA ARG A 139 5.79 -6.99 -8.71
C ARG A 139 5.81 -8.52 -8.78
N CYS A 140 6.86 -9.14 -8.23
CA CYS A 140 7.00 -10.60 -8.20
C CYS A 140 5.81 -11.25 -7.48
N GLU A 141 5.42 -10.72 -6.31
CA GLU A 141 4.27 -11.26 -5.58
C GLU A 141 2.95 -11.07 -6.35
N LYS A 142 2.77 -9.95 -7.04
CA LYS A 142 1.62 -9.73 -7.92
C LYS A 142 1.57 -10.76 -9.05
N GLU A 143 2.70 -11.04 -9.68
CA GLU A 143 2.82 -12.02 -10.76
C GLU A 143 2.61 -13.46 -10.28
N ASN A 144 3.06 -13.79 -9.06
CA ASN A 144 2.87 -15.12 -8.46
C ASN A 144 1.41 -15.44 -8.11
N LEU A 145 0.53 -14.42 -8.04
CA LEU A 145 -0.91 -14.60 -7.83
C LEU A 145 -1.70 -14.72 -9.14
N LEU A 146 -1.09 -14.40 -10.28
CA LEU A 146 -1.67 -14.58 -11.62
C LEU A 146 -1.74 -16.03 -12.19
N PRO A 147 -1.17 -17.11 -11.62
CA PRO A 147 -1.20 -18.44 -12.27
C PRO A 147 -2.60 -18.98 -12.57
N HIS A 148 -3.67 -18.45 -11.96
CA HIS A 148 -5.03 -18.96 -12.15
C HIS A 148 -5.92 -18.18 -13.15
N GLU A 149 -5.53 -16.99 -13.62
CA GLU A 149 -6.33 -16.26 -14.61
C GLU A 149 -6.11 -16.76 -16.04
N ALA A 150 -4.87 -17.08 -16.40
CA ALA A 150 -4.54 -17.63 -17.72
C ALA A 150 -5.20 -19.01 -17.94
N GLU A 151 -5.27 -19.83 -16.89
CA GLU A 151 -5.91 -21.15 -16.94
C GLU A 151 -7.45 -21.07 -16.90
N ARG A 152 -8.04 -20.13 -16.15
CA ARG A 152 -9.49 -19.84 -16.21
C ARG A 152 -9.92 -19.26 -17.55
N ALA A 153 -9.14 -18.35 -18.15
CA ALA A 153 -9.41 -17.82 -19.47
C ALA A 153 -9.34 -18.92 -20.55
N ALA A 154 -8.42 -19.87 -20.42
CA ALA A 154 -8.33 -21.03 -21.31
C ALA A 154 -9.51 -22.01 -21.16
N VAL A 155 -10.00 -22.26 -19.94
CA VAL A 155 -11.17 -23.12 -19.67
C VAL A 155 -12.47 -22.50 -20.19
N THR A 156 -12.60 -21.18 -20.13
CA THR A 156 -13.83 -20.48 -20.57
C THR A 156 -13.88 -20.27 -22.09
N ALA A 157 -12.73 -20.37 -22.78
CA ALA A 157 -12.61 -20.21 -24.23
C ALA A 157 -12.77 -21.51 -25.04
N ALA A 158 -12.95 -22.67 -24.40
CA ALA A 158 -13.16 -23.94 -25.10
C ALA A 158 -14.61 -24.02 -25.64
N PRO A 159 -14.84 -24.17 -26.96
CA PRO A 159 -16.18 -24.33 -27.50
C PRO A 159 -16.73 -25.72 -27.15
N SER A 160 -17.90 -25.75 -26.49
CA SER A 160 -18.71 -26.96 -26.31
C SER A 160 -19.06 -27.54 -27.69
N THR A 161 -18.32 -28.57 -28.11
CA THR A 161 -18.68 -29.35 -29.30
C THR A 161 -19.81 -30.29 -28.91
N THR A 162 -21.04 -29.85 -29.12
CA THR A 162 -22.23 -30.70 -29.04
C THR A 162 -22.24 -31.61 -30.27
N ALA A 163 -21.85 -32.88 -30.09
CA ALA A 163 -22.06 -33.92 -31.08
C ALA A 163 -23.49 -34.46 -30.95
N THR A 164 -24.36 -34.04 -31.87
CA THR A 164 -25.67 -34.63 -32.14
C THR A 164 -25.50 -36.09 -32.56
N THR A 165 -26.03 -37.03 -31.78
CA THR A 165 -26.26 -38.41 -32.23
C THR A 165 -27.75 -38.61 -32.43
N SER A 166 -28.17 -38.74 -33.69
CA SER A 166 -29.47 -39.26 -34.08
C SER A 166 -29.30 -40.69 -34.55
N VAL A 167 -30.05 -41.62 -33.92
CA VAL A 167 -30.54 -42.87 -34.54
C VAL A 167 -31.94 -43.12 -34.00
#